data_AF-A0A6P2A0T4-F1
#
_entry.id   AF-A0A6P2A0T4-F1
#
_cell.length_a   1.000
_cell.length_b   1.000
_cell.length_c   1.000
_cell.angle_alpha   90.00
_cell.angle_beta   90.00
_cell.angle_gamma   90.00
#
_symmetry.space_group_name_H-M   'P 1'
#
loop_
_entity.id
_entity.type
_entity.pdbx_description
1 polymer ?
#
loop_
_entity_poly.entity_id
_entity_poly.type
_entity_poly.pdbx_seq_one_letter_code
_entity_poly.pdbx_strand_id
1 'polypeptide(L)' 'MLTIKRKYFIWAMFLLLGMSYFNAVSILEINYFWKSWIAIAPIQLGSVIYITHLRCSRTKNQPKAINS' A
#
# COMPACT_ATOMS: atom_id res chain seq x y z
N MET A 1 -25.17 4.54 -8.20
CA MET A 1 -24.33 4.74 -9.40
C MET A 1 -23.13 5.68 -9.19
N LEU A 2 -23.21 6.72 -8.34
CA LEU A 2 -22.10 7.66 -8.06
C LEU A 2 -20.85 7.00 -7.41
N THR A 3 -21.06 6.02 -6.52
CA THR A 3 -19.97 5.35 -5.78
C THR A 3 -19.05 4.53 -6.68
N ILE A 4 -19.58 4.04 -7.81
CA ILE A 4 -18.85 3.27 -8.82
C ILE A 4 -17.83 4.16 -9.52
N LYS A 5 -18.25 5.37 -9.96
CA LYS A 5 -17.33 6.36 -10.55
C LYS A 5 -16.23 6.76 -9.57
N ARG A 6 -16.55 6.91 -8.27
CA ARG A 6 -15.54 7.25 -7.25
C ARG A 6 -14.52 6.14 -7.03
N LYS A 7 -14.94 4.86 -7.04
CA LYS A 7 -14.02 3.72 -6.98
C LYS A 7 -13.08 3.71 -8.18
N TYR A 8 -13.58 3.83 -9.40
CA TYR A 8 -12.72 3.87 -10.58
C TYR A 8 -11.76 5.05 -10.59
N PHE A 9 -12.18 6.21 -10.08
CA PHE A 9 -11.30 7.37 -9.95
C PHE A 9 -10.15 7.13 -8.96
N ILE A 10 -10.43 6.50 -7.81
CA ILE A 10 -9.40 6.11 -6.84
C ILE A 10 -8.43 5.10 -7.46
N TRP A 11 -8.93 4.12 -8.22
CA TRP A 11 -8.10 3.15 -8.91
C TRP A 11 -7.23 3.80 -9.99
N ALA A 12 -7.78 4.74 -10.77
CA ALA A 12 -7.04 5.49 -11.77
C ALA A 12 -5.93 6.35 -11.13
N MET A 13 -6.22 7.01 -10.00
CA MET A 13 -5.23 7.76 -9.22
C MET A 13 -4.11 6.86 -8.70
N PHE A 14 -4.44 5.66 -8.20
CA PHE A 14 -3.45 4.67 -7.77
C PHE A 14 -2.56 4.19 -8.92
N LEU A 15 -3.16 3.93 -10.08
CA LEU A 15 -2.44 3.56 -11.30
C LEU A 15 -1.49 4.67 -11.76
N LEU A 16 -1.96 5.92 -11.79
CA LEU A 16 -1.15 7.08 -12.11
C LEU A 16 0.03 7.24 -11.16
N LEU A 17 -0.21 7.15 -9.84
CA LEU A 17 0.85 7.21 -8.82
C LEU A 17 1.91 6.11 -9.03
N GLY A 18 1.47 4.87 -9.29
CA GLY A 18 2.38 3.75 -9.57
C GLY A 18 3.20 3.97 -10.84
N MET A 19 2.58 4.47 -11.91
CA MET A 19 3.26 4.79 -13.17
C MET A 19 4.24 5.94 -13.03
N SER A 20 3.86 7.02 -12.36
CA SER A 20 4.75 8.15 -12.08
C SER A 20 5.94 7.73 -11.23
N TYR A 21 5.72 6.87 -10.23
CA TYR A 21 6.79 6.31 -9.40
C TYR A 21 7.74 5.44 -10.23
N PHE A 22 7.21 4.51 -11.02
CA PHE A 22 8.02 3.65 -11.88
C PHE A 22 8.82 4.45 -12.91
N ASN A 23 8.21 5.49 -13.50
CA ASN A 23 8.88 6.37 -14.45
C ASN A 23 10.01 7.18 -13.79
N ALA A 24 9.76 7.75 -12.60
CA ALA A 24 10.78 8.47 -11.84
C ALA A 24 11.96 7.55 -11.47
N VAL A 25 11.67 6.32 -11.05
CA VAL A 25 12.70 5.30 -10.78
C VAL A 25 13.43 4.91 -12.07
N SER A 26 12.74 4.85 -13.21
CA SER A 26 13.33 4.46 -14.49
C SER A 26 14.33 5.48 -15.04
N ILE A 27 14.04 6.77 -14.89
CA ILE A 27 14.86 7.91 -15.35
C ILE A 27 16.09 8.13 -14.47
N LEU A 28 16.02 7.74 -13.19
CA LEU A 28 17.12 7.88 -12.26
C LEU A 28 18.26 6.93 -12.69
N GLU A 29 19.35 7.50 -13.21
CA GLU A 29 20.61 6.79 -13.54
C GLU A 29 21.35 6.38 -12.25
N ILE A 30 20.72 5.54 -11.46
CA ILE A 30 21.28 4.93 -10.27
C ILE A 30 21.66 3.48 -10.60
N ASN A 31 22.70 2.98 -9.92
CA ASN A 31 23.09 1.57 -9.95
C ASN A 31 21.87 0.64 -9.86
N TYR A 32 21.82 -0.36 -10.75
CA TYR A 32 20.73 -1.34 -10.87
C TYR A 32 20.29 -1.95 -9.52
N PHE A 33 21.25 -2.15 -8.61
CA PHE A 33 21.01 -2.67 -7.27
C PHE A 33 20.09 -1.76 -6.44
N TRP A 34 20.40 -0.47 -6.40
CA TRP A 34 19.60 0.54 -5.68
C TRP A 34 18.26 0.79 -6.35
N LYS A 35 18.23 0.74 -7.69
CA LYS A 35 16.99 0.85 -8.48
C LYS A 35 15.99 -0.27 -8.15
N SER A 36 16.47 -1.51 -8.04
CA SER A 36 15.65 -2.65 -7.64
C SER A 36 15.13 -2.52 -6.20
N TRP A 37 15.97 -2.03 -5.29
CA TRP A 37 15.59 -1.83 -3.89
C TRP A 37 14.45 -0.82 -3.73
N ILE A 38 14.56 0.30 -4.44
CA ILE A 38 13.52 1.33 -4.46
C ILE A 38 12.24 0.76 -5.09
N ALA A 39 12.32 0.05 -6.21
CA ALA A 39 11.15 -0.55 -6.85
C ALA A 39 10.34 -1.50 -5.94
N ILE A 40 10.98 -2.18 -4.99
CA ILE A 40 10.34 -3.13 -4.06
C ILE A 40 9.81 -2.44 -2.78
N ALA A 41 10.28 -1.22 -2.48
CA ALA A 41 9.89 -0.49 -1.26
C ALA A 41 8.37 -0.28 -1.07
N PRO A 42 7.57 0.01 -2.12
CA PRO A 42 6.11 0.15 -1.96
C PRO A 42 5.43 -1.14 -1.50
N ILE A 43 5.91 -2.30 -1.98
CA ILE A 43 5.38 -3.62 -1.60
C ILE A 43 5.72 -3.92 -0.14
N GLN A 44 6.93 -3.59 0.29
CA GLN A 44 7.35 -3.74 1.69
C GLN A 44 6.52 -2.86 2.63
N LEU A 45 6.27 -1.59 2.25
CA LEU A 45 5.40 -0.69 3.02
C LEU A 45 3.96 -1.23 3.09
N GLY A 46 3.43 -1.71 1.97
CA GLY A 46 2.11 -2.32 1.91
C GLY A 46 1.97 -3.54 2.82
N SER A 47 2.99 -4.41 2.88
CA SER A 47 2.97 -5.60 3.73
C SER A 47 3.01 -5.25 5.22
N VAL A 48 3.84 -4.28 5.62
CA VAL A 48 3.92 -3.80 7.01
C VAL A 48 2.59 -3.18 7.45
N ILE A 49 1.99 -2.34 6.62
CA ILE A 49 0.67 -1.75 6.88
C ILE A 49 -0.38 -2.84 7.02
N TYR A 50 -0.37 -3.84 6.12
CA TYR A 50 -1.32 -4.94 6.14
C TYR A 50 -1.20 -5.79 7.41
N ILE A 51 0.02 -6.18 7.80
CA ILE A 51 0.27 -6.95 9.03
C ILE A 51 -0.13 -6.13 10.26
N THR A 52 0.19 -4.84 10.28
CA THR A 52 -0.19 -3.92 11.38
C THR A 52 -1.70 -3.80 11.49
N HIS A 53 -2.40 -3.63 10.37
CA HIS A 53 -3.86 -3.59 10.32
C HIS A 53 -4.46 -4.93 10.79
N LEU A 54 -3.92 -6.06 10.35
CA LEU A 54 -4.34 -7.39 10.77
C LEU A 54 -4.17 -7.58 12.28
N ARG A 55 -3.01 -7.14 12.83
CA ARG A 55 -2.73 -7.19 14.27
C ARG A 55 -3.73 -6.34 15.06
N CYS A 56 -3.96 -5.11 14.63
CA CYS A 56 -4.90 -4.19 15.27
C CYS A 56 -6.36 -4.67 15.19
N SER A 57 -6.75 -5.27 14.07
CA SER A 57 -8.08 -5.87 13.89
C SER A 57 -8.28 -7.09 14.80
N ARG A 58 -7.25 -7.93 14.99
CA ARG A 58 -7.30 -9.05 15.95
C ARG A 58 -7.45 -8.57 17.38
N THR A 59 -6.80 -7.46 17.76
CA THR A 59 -6.95 -6.88 19.10
C THR A 59 -8.35 -6.32 19.33
N LYS A 60 -9.00 -5.72 18.31
CA LYS A 60 -10.38 -5.23 18.42
C LYS A 60 -11.44 -6.35 18.46
N ASN A 61 -11.14 -7.52 17.90
CA ASN A 61 -12.05 -8.66 17.87
C ASN A 61 -11.87 -9.62 19.05
N GLN A 62 -11.01 -9.31 20.02
CA GLN A 62 -11.09 -9.95 21.33
C GLN A 62 -12.40 -9.46 21.98
N PRO A 63 -13.41 -10.33 22.20
CA PRO A 63 -14.54 -9.94 23.02
C PRO A 63 -13.95 -9.45 24.34
N LYS A 64 -14.34 -8.24 24.77
CA LYS A 64 -14.20 -7.81 26.16
C LYS A 64 -14.45 -9.06 27.00
N ALA A 65 -13.42 -9.55 27.69
CA ALA A 65 -13.60 -10.61 28.67
C ALA A 65 -14.70 -10.10 29.61
N ILE A 66 -15.88 -10.69 29.48
CA ILE A 66 -16.99 -10.55 30.40
C ILE A 66 -16.52 -11.33 31.62
N ASN A 67 -15.92 -10.63 32.58
CA ASN A 67 -15.77 -11.01 33.99
C ASN A 67 -14.90 -9.93 34.66
N SER A 68 -15.08 -9.58 35.92
CA SER A 68 -16.07 -9.88 36.95
C SER A 68 -15.73 -8.93 38.11
#